data_AF-A0A938M7Y8-F1
#
_entry.id   AF-A0A938M7Y8-F1
#
_cell.length_a   1.000
_cell.length_b   1.000
_cell.length_c   1.000
_cell.angle_alpha   90.00
_cell.angle_beta   90.00
_cell.angle_gamma   90.00
#
_symmetry.space_group_name_H-M   'P 1'
#
loop_
_entity.id
_entity.type
_entity.pdbx_description
1 polymer ?
#
loop_
_entity_poly.entity_id
_entity_poly.type
_entity_poly.pdbx_seq_one_letter_code
_entity_poly.pdbx_strand_id
1 'polypeptide(L)'
;MQEKPAPYRHCLGNALIVAEMLRVFLRPQNNVLMANFWQFANEYWGAVKGYPHKGEPLVKRPQYFPFEFYQNHFGSELVEAAVECATYETDGGFGVARAKGQGSKFQLVGEPVALSGPWRMGELKGVKQRVEGDTLVVDFEADEDVNYYHARKSMPAEPNTGCRLTGWVKTEGLTSGRGAGFQVGDARGWGATKSCSLSADVRGTQDWTKVDVDYTTLPDTKEIEVIARRVSGAGALKGRAFFRDLRVQKFTPKCFPAVPYLAVNASRSTDGKKVYLMVVNKRLDAAITATVRLDGGMAQRPFPTQFRAKVWTLTGPSVDATNERDPNTVTVKERDLGTVQNGFPVEFPPHSLTALVCE
;
A
#
# COMPACT_ATOMS: atom_id res chain seq x y z
N MET A 1 -17.66 -10.88 -17.79
CA MET A 1 -16.25 -10.58 -17.42
C MET A 1 -16.06 -9.07 -17.53
N GLN A 2 -15.36 -8.41 -16.59
CA GLN A 2 -15.16 -6.95 -16.67
C GLN A 2 -14.23 -6.58 -17.82
N GLU A 3 -14.69 -5.76 -18.76
CA GLU A 3 -13.88 -5.28 -19.89
C GLU A 3 -13.34 -3.86 -19.71
N LYS A 4 -14.09 -2.99 -19.01
CA LYS A 4 -13.70 -1.60 -18.75
C LYS A 4 -13.90 -1.23 -17.26
N PRO A 5 -12.92 -0.55 -16.62
CA PRO A 5 -11.52 -0.45 -17.06
C PRO A 5 -10.90 -1.84 -17.28
N ALA A 6 -9.73 -1.90 -17.93
CA ALA A 6 -9.02 -3.15 -18.14
C ALA A 6 -8.97 -3.95 -16.82
N PRO A 7 -9.16 -5.28 -16.85
CA PRO A 7 -9.18 -6.06 -15.63
C PRO A 7 -7.77 -6.12 -15.05
N TYR A 8 -7.37 -5.13 -14.25
CA TYR A 8 -6.01 -5.01 -13.71
C TYR A 8 -5.56 -6.24 -12.92
N ARG A 9 -6.48 -7.01 -12.34
CA ARG A 9 -6.19 -8.33 -11.75
C ARG A 9 -5.61 -9.37 -12.72
N HIS A 10 -5.72 -9.17 -14.03
CA HIS A 10 -5.19 -10.03 -15.09
C HIS A 10 -4.17 -9.31 -15.97
N CYS A 11 -3.61 -8.17 -15.52
CA CYS A 11 -2.64 -7.43 -16.31
C CYS A 11 -1.19 -7.79 -15.98
N LEU A 12 -0.26 -7.41 -16.86
CA LEU A 12 1.18 -7.55 -16.65
C LEU A 12 1.63 -6.91 -15.34
N GLY A 13 1.12 -5.73 -14.99
CA GLY A 13 1.43 -5.05 -13.73
C GLY A 13 1.10 -5.91 -12.51
N ASN A 14 -0.01 -6.64 -12.53
CA ASN A 14 -0.34 -7.58 -11.46
C ASN A 14 0.66 -8.75 -11.41
N ALA A 15 1.11 -9.26 -12.55
CA ALA A 15 2.17 -10.29 -12.57
C ALA A 15 3.47 -9.81 -11.91
N LEU A 16 3.87 -8.55 -12.15
CA LEU A 16 5.06 -7.98 -11.52
C LEU A 16 4.88 -7.80 -10.00
N ILE A 17 3.68 -7.40 -9.56
CA ILE A 17 3.36 -7.34 -8.12
C ILE A 17 3.39 -8.74 -7.50
N VAL A 18 2.84 -9.76 -8.16
CA VAL A 18 2.92 -11.15 -7.70
C VAL A 18 4.37 -11.60 -7.56
N ALA A 19 5.24 -11.29 -8.53
CA ALA A 19 6.67 -11.61 -8.46
C ALA A 19 7.36 -10.92 -7.27
N GLU A 20 7.05 -9.64 -7.02
CA GLU A 20 7.54 -8.92 -5.84
C GLU A 20 7.02 -9.52 -4.52
N MET A 21 5.76 -9.94 -4.47
CA MET A 21 5.19 -10.60 -3.31
C MET A 21 5.88 -11.94 -3.03
N LEU A 22 6.15 -12.76 -4.06
CA LEU A 22 6.92 -14.00 -3.90
C LEU A 22 8.32 -13.73 -3.35
N ARG A 23 9.01 -12.70 -3.86
CA ARG A 23 10.31 -12.27 -3.33
C ARG A 23 10.22 -11.88 -1.85
N VAL A 24 9.17 -11.16 -1.44
CA VAL A 24 8.96 -10.76 -0.04
C VAL A 24 8.65 -11.98 0.84
N PHE A 25 7.73 -12.85 0.42
CA PHE A 25 7.32 -14.03 1.19
C PHE A 25 8.47 -15.02 1.40
N LEU A 26 9.38 -15.15 0.44
CA LEU A 26 10.54 -16.03 0.55
C LEU A 26 11.64 -15.51 1.49
N ARG A 27 11.58 -14.26 1.97
CA ARG A 27 12.58 -13.75 2.93
C ARG A 27 12.31 -14.37 4.30
N PRO A 28 13.26 -15.13 4.89
CA PRO A 28 13.06 -15.80 6.18
C PRO A 28 12.62 -14.88 7.30
N GLN A 29 13.08 -13.62 7.29
CA GLN A 29 12.77 -12.62 8.31
C GLN A 29 11.28 -12.24 8.36
N ASN A 30 10.53 -12.51 7.29
CA ASN A 30 9.10 -12.24 7.23
C ASN A 30 8.24 -13.35 7.85
N ASN A 31 8.84 -14.48 8.25
CA ASN A 31 8.16 -15.59 8.94
C ASN A 31 6.89 -16.10 8.23
N VAL A 32 6.91 -16.13 6.88
CA VAL A 32 5.82 -16.66 6.08
C VAL A 32 6.10 -18.14 5.75
N LEU A 33 5.37 -19.04 6.41
CA LEU A 33 5.51 -20.48 6.17
C LEU A 33 4.80 -20.94 4.88
N MET A 34 3.65 -20.35 4.57
CA MET A 34 2.82 -20.76 3.45
C MET A 34 2.04 -19.56 2.88
N ALA A 35 1.96 -19.49 1.56
CA ALA A 35 1.12 -18.54 0.83
C ALA A 35 0.35 -19.28 -0.28
N ASN A 36 -0.91 -18.90 -0.51
CA ASN A 36 -1.77 -19.49 -1.53
C ASN A 36 -2.28 -18.41 -2.47
N PHE A 37 -2.10 -18.59 -3.78
CA PHE A 37 -2.67 -17.67 -4.77
C PHE A 37 -4.14 -18.01 -5.01
N TRP A 38 -5.02 -17.05 -4.74
CA TRP A 38 -6.47 -17.20 -4.93
C TRP A 38 -6.89 -16.42 -6.21
N GLN A 39 -7.24 -17.07 -7.32
CA GLN A 39 -7.37 -18.52 -7.53
C GLN A 39 -6.58 -19.00 -8.75
N PHE A 40 -6.32 -20.31 -8.80
CA PHE A 40 -5.65 -20.94 -9.95
C PHE A 40 -6.49 -20.87 -11.22
N ALA A 41 -7.75 -21.33 -11.18
CA ALA A 41 -8.60 -21.44 -12.36
C ALA A 41 -10.02 -20.90 -12.12
N ASN A 42 -10.49 -20.03 -13.02
CA ASN A 42 -11.89 -19.64 -13.29
C ASN A 42 -11.91 -18.40 -14.22
N GLU A 43 -13.11 -17.98 -14.63
CA GLU A 43 -13.27 -16.82 -15.53
C GLU A 43 -13.03 -15.44 -14.88
N TYR A 44 -13.13 -15.30 -13.56
CA TYR A 44 -13.13 -13.97 -12.93
C TYR A 44 -11.87 -13.64 -12.12
N TRP A 45 -11.30 -14.59 -11.39
CA TRP A 45 -10.12 -14.48 -10.52
C TRP A 45 -8.95 -15.39 -10.93
N GLY A 46 -9.19 -16.38 -11.80
CA GLY A 46 -8.20 -17.40 -12.16
C GLY A 46 -6.94 -16.85 -12.81
N ALA A 47 -5.77 -17.38 -12.44
CA ALA A 47 -4.53 -17.20 -13.21
C ALA A 47 -4.59 -17.92 -14.57
N VAL A 48 -5.45 -18.93 -14.68
CA VAL A 48 -5.82 -19.62 -15.91
C VAL A 48 -7.33 -19.50 -16.11
N LYS A 49 -7.76 -19.25 -17.36
CA LYS A 49 -9.18 -19.25 -17.75
C LYS A 49 -9.45 -20.30 -18.84
N GLY A 50 -10.73 -20.58 -19.08
CA GLY A 50 -11.18 -21.59 -20.02
C GLY A 50 -11.60 -22.90 -19.36
N TYR A 51 -12.62 -23.53 -19.94
CA TYR A 51 -13.18 -24.81 -19.51
C TYR A 51 -12.96 -25.91 -20.56
N PRO A 52 -11.91 -26.75 -20.44
CA PRO A 52 -11.65 -27.84 -21.38
C PRO A 52 -12.80 -28.83 -21.52
N HIS A 53 -13.55 -29.07 -20.43
CA HIS A 53 -14.74 -29.93 -20.43
C HIS A 53 -15.90 -29.36 -21.27
N LYS A 54 -15.83 -28.07 -21.66
CA LYS A 54 -16.76 -27.41 -22.59
C LYS A 54 -16.15 -27.20 -23.99
N GLY A 55 -14.97 -27.75 -24.24
CA GLY A 55 -14.23 -27.53 -25.49
C GLY A 55 -13.53 -26.17 -25.59
N GLU A 56 -13.45 -25.41 -24.48
CA GLU A 56 -12.77 -24.12 -24.46
C GLU A 56 -11.26 -24.30 -24.22
N PRO A 57 -10.38 -23.57 -24.93
CA PRO A 57 -8.95 -23.62 -24.70
C PRO A 57 -8.57 -22.98 -23.36
N LEU A 58 -7.51 -23.48 -22.74
CA LEU A 58 -6.92 -22.82 -21.58
C LEU A 58 -6.10 -21.61 -21.99
N VAL A 59 -6.31 -20.48 -21.32
CA VAL A 59 -5.52 -19.26 -21.51
C VAL A 59 -4.78 -18.94 -20.21
N LYS A 60 -3.46 -18.87 -20.29
CA LYS A 60 -2.58 -18.38 -19.22
C LYS A 60 -2.69 -16.85 -19.16
N ARG A 61 -3.13 -16.32 -18.02
CA ARG A 61 -3.12 -14.87 -17.77
C ARG A 61 -1.78 -14.45 -17.18
N PRO A 62 -1.38 -13.18 -17.30
CA PRO A 62 -0.11 -12.66 -16.81
C PRO A 62 0.33 -13.16 -15.42
N GLN A 63 -0.57 -13.19 -14.43
CA GLN A 63 -0.27 -13.63 -13.07
C GLN A 63 0.15 -15.12 -12.94
N TYR A 64 -0.05 -15.93 -13.98
CA TYR A 64 0.39 -17.32 -14.01
C TYR A 64 1.92 -17.42 -14.14
N PHE A 65 2.52 -16.56 -14.98
CA PHE A 65 3.92 -16.67 -15.38
C PHE A 65 4.93 -16.48 -14.25
N PRO A 66 4.72 -15.62 -13.23
CA PRO A 66 5.59 -15.61 -12.05
C PRO A 66 5.71 -16.99 -11.40
N PHE A 67 4.62 -17.74 -11.24
CA PHE A 67 4.68 -19.08 -10.68
C PHE A 67 5.41 -20.07 -11.61
N GLU A 68 5.19 -19.96 -12.93
CA GLU A 68 5.94 -20.76 -13.91
C GLU A 68 7.45 -20.48 -13.85
N PHE A 69 7.85 -19.21 -13.69
CA PHE A 69 9.25 -18.81 -13.57
C PHE A 69 9.87 -19.37 -12.28
N TYR A 70 9.19 -19.22 -11.15
CA TYR A 70 9.68 -19.75 -9.87
C TYR A 70 9.72 -21.28 -9.86
N GLN A 71 8.80 -21.96 -10.53
CA GLN A 71 8.79 -23.42 -10.65
C GLN A 71 9.96 -23.94 -11.51
N ASN A 72 10.24 -23.29 -12.63
CA ASN A 72 11.17 -23.82 -13.64
C ASN A 72 12.59 -23.22 -13.55
N HIS A 73 12.73 -22.04 -12.92
CA HIS A 73 13.95 -21.25 -12.96
C HIS A 73 14.32 -20.68 -11.58
N PHE A 74 13.97 -21.37 -10.49
CA PHE A 74 14.39 -20.98 -9.15
C PHE A 74 14.85 -22.21 -8.36
N GLY A 75 16.02 -22.10 -7.74
CA GLY A 75 16.61 -23.15 -6.93
C GLY A 75 15.98 -23.30 -5.55
N SER A 76 16.38 -24.38 -4.88
CA SER A 76 15.91 -24.78 -3.55
C SER A 76 16.55 -23.97 -2.41
N GLU A 77 17.71 -23.36 -2.64
CA GLU A 77 18.45 -22.62 -1.62
C GLU A 77 18.48 -21.13 -1.94
N LEU A 78 17.86 -20.31 -1.09
CA LEU A 78 17.90 -18.85 -1.22
C LEU A 78 19.34 -18.35 -0.98
N VAL A 79 19.82 -17.45 -1.84
CA VAL A 79 21.12 -16.79 -1.67
C VAL A 79 20.95 -15.28 -1.54
N GLU A 80 21.96 -14.62 -0.97
CA GLU A 80 21.97 -13.17 -0.88
C GLU A 80 22.02 -12.55 -2.29
N ALA A 81 21.22 -11.52 -2.50
CA ALA A 81 21.24 -10.73 -3.71
C ALA A 81 20.87 -9.29 -3.39
N ALA A 82 21.65 -8.38 -3.96
CA ALA A 82 21.45 -6.95 -3.89
C ALA A 82 21.45 -6.37 -5.31
N VAL A 83 20.85 -5.19 -5.45
CA VAL A 83 20.86 -4.44 -6.70
C VAL A 83 21.10 -2.98 -6.40
N GLU A 84 21.99 -2.39 -7.17
CA GLU A 84 22.24 -0.95 -7.18
C GLU A 84 21.66 -0.39 -8.47
N CYS A 85 20.67 0.50 -8.34
CA CYS A 85 20.02 1.14 -9.48
C CYS A 85 19.38 2.46 -9.06
N ALA A 86 18.97 3.25 -10.05
CA ALA A 86 18.15 4.43 -9.79
C ALA A 86 16.84 4.04 -9.08
N THR A 87 16.29 5.00 -8.35
CA THR A 87 15.03 4.86 -7.60
C THR A 87 13.95 5.76 -8.19
N TYR A 88 12.69 5.48 -7.83
CA TYR A 88 11.56 6.38 -8.05
C TYR A 88 10.83 6.66 -6.74
N GLU A 89 10.11 7.78 -6.74
CA GLU A 89 9.31 8.21 -5.62
C GLU A 89 7.82 8.00 -5.88
N THR A 90 7.06 7.79 -4.81
CA THR A 90 5.60 7.72 -4.86
C THR A 90 4.99 8.40 -3.65
N ASP A 91 3.92 9.17 -3.87
CA ASP A 91 3.10 9.75 -2.80
C ASP A 91 2.22 8.72 -2.09
N GLY A 92 2.18 7.47 -2.59
CA GLY A 92 1.26 6.46 -2.12
C GLY A 92 -0.19 6.71 -2.58
N GLY A 93 -1.15 6.09 -1.91
CA GLY A 93 -2.58 6.18 -2.24
C GLY A 93 -3.29 4.84 -2.06
N PHE A 94 -4.61 4.87 -1.89
CA PHE A 94 -5.46 3.67 -1.75
C PHE A 94 -4.96 2.66 -0.69
N GLY A 95 -4.45 3.15 0.44
CA GLY A 95 -3.88 2.32 1.51
C GLY A 95 -2.40 1.97 1.36
N VAL A 96 -1.76 2.37 0.26
CA VAL A 96 -0.31 2.25 0.05
C VAL A 96 0.38 3.49 0.61
N ALA A 97 1.41 3.27 1.43
CA ALA A 97 2.20 4.36 2.01
C ALA A 97 3.13 5.01 0.99
N ARG A 98 3.45 6.28 1.22
CA ARG A 98 4.45 7.03 0.45
C ARG A 98 5.86 6.43 0.57
N ALA A 99 6.66 6.62 -0.48
CA ALA A 99 8.06 6.22 -0.54
C ALA A 99 8.89 7.31 -1.23
N LYS A 100 9.81 7.96 -0.49
CA LYS A 100 10.59 9.13 -0.94
C LYS A 100 11.95 9.22 -0.26
N GLY A 101 12.95 9.73 -0.98
CA GLY A 101 14.30 9.97 -0.50
C GLY A 101 14.87 8.79 0.31
N GLN A 102 15.44 9.07 1.48
CA GLN A 102 15.96 8.07 2.41
C GLN A 102 14.89 7.45 3.33
N GLY A 103 13.62 7.86 3.18
CA GLY A 103 12.54 7.50 4.09
C GLY A 103 12.63 8.22 5.44
N SER A 104 11.66 7.94 6.30
CA SER A 104 11.57 8.50 7.64
C SER A 104 10.86 7.54 8.59
N LYS A 105 11.26 7.54 9.85
CA LYS A 105 10.53 6.84 10.92
C LYS A 105 9.47 7.75 11.49
N PHE A 106 8.42 7.14 12.05
CA PHE A 106 7.44 7.89 12.83
C PHE A 106 8.13 8.48 14.06
N GLN A 107 7.92 9.77 14.31
CA GLN A 107 8.46 10.44 15.49
C GLN A 107 7.58 11.64 15.89
N LEU A 108 7.12 11.68 17.14
CA LEU A 108 6.48 12.87 17.70
C LEU A 108 7.48 14.02 17.82
N VAL A 109 7.05 15.24 17.50
CA VAL A 109 7.91 16.44 17.45
C VAL A 109 7.30 17.53 18.34
N GLY A 110 8.09 18.02 19.30
CA GLY A 110 7.68 19.04 20.26
C GLY A 110 6.62 18.54 21.25
N GLU A 111 6.12 19.45 22.09
CA GLU A 111 5.06 19.15 23.06
C GLU A 111 3.66 19.36 22.46
N PRO A 112 2.63 18.63 22.94
CA PRO A 112 1.25 18.88 22.53
C PRO A 112 0.78 20.29 22.89
N VAL A 113 0.31 21.04 21.90
CA VAL A 113 -0.19 22.41 22.07
C VAL A 113 -1.72 22.43 22.11
N ALA A 114 -2.29 23.21 23.03
CA ALA A 114 -3.74 23.36 23.12
C ALA A 114 -4.34 24.02 21.87
N LEU A 115 -5.42 23.45 21.34
CA LEU A 115 -6.15 23.99 20.20
C LEU A 115 -7.05 25.15 20.66
N SER A 116 -6.54 26.36 20.48
CA SER A 116 -7.21 27.61 20.86
C SER A 116 -8.33 28.01 19.88
N GLY A 117 -9.03 29.10 20.20
CA GLY A 117 -10.14 29.64 19.41
C GLY A 117 -11.51 29.03 19.73
N PRO A 118 -12.60 29.74 19.37
CA PRO A 118 -13.96 29.27 19.61
C PRO A 118 -14.34 28.13 18.66
N TRP A 119 -15.29 27.30 19.09
CA TRP A 119 -15.97 26.38 18.18
C TRP A 119 -16.83 27.15 17.18
N ARG A 120 -16.62 26.93 15.89
CA ARG A 120 -17.56 27.36 14.84
C ARG A 120 -18.65 26.31 14.76
N MET A 121 -19.87 26.68 15.13
CA MET A 121 -21.02 25.79 15.21
C MET A 121 -22.03 26.11 14.11
N GLY A 122 -22.43 25.10 13.34
CA GLY A 122 -23.55 25.18 12.38
C GLY A 122 -24.83 24.61 12.97
N GLU A 123 -25.96 25.00 12.40
CA GLU A 123 -27.27 24.48 12.80
C GLU A 123 -27.52 23.07 12.25
N LEU A 124 -28.22 22.25 13.03
CA LEU A 124 -28.67 20.93 12.61
C LEU A 124 -29.96 20.58 13.35
N LYS A 125 -31.00 20.18 12.61
CA LYS A 125 -32.29 19.80 13.19
C LYS A 125 -32.12 18.66 14.19
N GLY A 126 -32.76 18.77 15.35
CA GLY A 126 -32.69 17.77 16.41
C GLY A 126 -31.36 17.75 17.17
N VAL A 127 -30.50 18.76 17.01
CA VAL A 127 -29.24 18.89 17.75
C VAL A 127 -29.10 20.28 18.34
N LYS A 128 -28.80 20.37 19.63
CA LYS A 128 -28.47 21.62 20.32
C LYS A 128 -27.00 21.60 20.74
N GLN A 129 -26.32 22.73 20.59
CA GLN A 129 -24.88 22.85 20.84
C GLN A 129 -24.60 24.09 21.67
N ARG A 130 -23.71 23.97 22.64
CA ARG A 130 -23.25 25.10 23.47
C ARG A 130 -21.86 24.84 24.02
N VAL A 131 -21.20 25.90 24.50
CA VAL A 131 -19.92 25.80 25.20
C VAL A 131 -20.15 26.14 26.67
N GLU A 132 -19.80 25.23 27.57
CA GLU A 132 -19.81 25.39 29.02
C GLU A 132 -18.37 25.40 29.52
N GLY A 133 -17.84 26.58 29.89
CA GLY A 133 -16.42 26.74 30.21
C GLY A 133 -15.54 26.41 29.00
N ASP A 134 -14.74 25.35 29.08
CA ASP A 134 -13.87 24.85 28.01
C ASP A 134 -14.48 23.66 27.23
N THR A 135 -15.68 23.24 27.61
CA THR A 135 -16.31 22.01 27.13
C THR A 135 -17.39 22.33 26.11
N LEU A 136 -17.29 21.75 24.91
CA LEU A 136 -18.39 21.71 23.96
C LEU A 136 -19.38 20.64 24.39
N VAL A 137 -20.64 21.02 24.53
CA VAL A 137 -21.76 20.11 24.83
C VAL A 137 -22.68 20.03 23.62
N VAL A 138 -23.01 18.80 23.23
CA VAL A 138 -23.91 18.51 22.12
C VAL A 138 -25.04 17.62 22.64
N ASP A 139 -26.26 18.16 22.66
CA ASP A 139 -27.46 17.37 22.96
C ASP A 139 -28.07 16.90 21.65
N PHE A 140 -28.27 15.59 21.55
CA PHE A 140 -28.99 14.96 20.48
C PHE A 140 -30.43 14.69 20.93
N GLU A 141 -31.38 15.22 20.18
CA GLU A 141 -32.82 15.06 20.37
C GLU A 141 -33.48 14.63 19.05
N ALA A 142 -32.76 13.96 18.16
CA ALA A 142 -33.26 13.60 16.84
C ALA A 142 -34.05 12.27 16.86
N ASP A 143 -35.17 12.24 16.13
CA ASP A 143 -35.99 11.02 15.96
C ASP A 143 -35.47 10.11 14.84
N GLU A 144 -34.41 10.54 14.15
CA GLU A 144 -33.73 9.82 13.08
C GLU A 144 -32.22 9.77 13.33
N ASP A 145 -31.52 9.01 12.49
CA ASP A 145 -30.07 8.88 12.55
C ASP A 145 -29.40 10.17 12.05
N VAL A 146 -28.48 10.74 12.84
CA VAL A 146 -27.87 12.04 12.52
C VAL A 146 -26.36 11.95 12.35
N ASN A 147 -25.88 12.19 11.14
CA ASN A 147 -24.45 12.32 10.88
C ASN A 147 -23.95 13.70 11.34
N TYR A 148 -23.26 13.77 12.49
CA TYR A 148 -22.89 15.04 13.12
C TYR A 148 -21.43 15.45 12.85
N TYR A 149 -21.26 16.64 12.27
CA TYR A 149 -19.97 17.26 11.93
C TYR A 149 -20.04 18.81 12.02
N HIS A 150 -20.92 19.35 12.87
CA HIS A 150 -21.33 20.76 12.81
C HIS A 150 -20.56 21.70 13.75
N ALA A 151 -19.77 21.17 14.68
CA ALA A 151 -18.85 21.97 15.49
C ALA A 151 -17.40 21.69 15.08
N ARG A 152 -16.69 22.76 14.71
CA ARG A 152 -15.32 22.69 14.22
C ARG A 152 -14.42 23.79 14.75
N LYS A 153 -13.13 23.46 14.86
CA LYS A 153 -12.02 24.40 15.03
C LYS A 153 -11.05 24.22 13.86
N SER A 154 -10.22 25.22 13.60
CA SER A 154 -9.15 25.10 12.62
C SER A 154 -7.84 25.66 13.17
N MET A 155 -6.73 25.20 12.59
CA MET A 155 -5.42 25.75 12.87
C MET A 155 -4.50 25.65 11.66
N PRO A 156 -3.56 26.59 11.49
CA PRO A 156 -2.54 26.51 10.44
C PRO A 156 -1.78 25.19 10.47
N ALA A 157 -1.43 24.69 9.30
CA ALA A 157 -0.71 23.44 9.15
C ALA A 157 0.34 23.52 8.05
N GLU A 158 1.42 22.77 8.23
CA GLU A 158 2.45 22.61 7.21
C GLU A 158 2.08 21.45 6.27
N PRO A 159 2.40 21.55 4.97
CA PRO A 159 2.23 20.43 4.04
C PRO A 159 3.08 19.21 4.42
N ASN A 160 2.59 18.01 4.09
CA ASN A 160 3.29 16.73 4.29
C ASN A 160 3.73 16.43 5.75
N THR A 161 3.11 17.07 6.73
CA THR A 161 3.42 16.98 8.16
C THR A 161 2.33 16.19 8.88
N GLY A 162 2.74 15.39 9.87
CA GLY A 162 1.83 14.65 10.74
C GLY A 162 1.31 15.51 11.88
N CYS A 163 0.04 15.32 12.24
CA CYS A 163 -0.62 15.95 13.36
C CYS A 163 -1.36 14.86 14.15
N ARG A 164 -1.00 14.69 15.42
CA ARG A 164 -1.77 13.91 16.38
C ARG A 164 -2.67 14.83 17.15
N LEU A 165 -3.98 14.67 17.00
CA LEU A 165 -4.94 15.28 17.92
C LEU A 165 -5.17 14.34 19.08
N THR A 166 -5.14 14.86 20.29
CA THR A 166 -5.70 14.21 21.49
C THR A 166 -6.80 15.06 22.06
N GLY A 167 -7.83 14.44 22.61
CA GLY A 167 -8.90 15.14 23.31
C GLY A 167 -9.68 14.21 24.22
N TRP A 168 -10.54 14.79 25.05
CA TRP A 168 -11.42 14.03 25.92
C TRP A 168 -12.85 14.05 25.41
N VAL A 169 -13.47 12.88 25.39
CA VAL A 169 -14.88 12.71 25.01
C VAL A 169 -15.61 12.01 26.16
N LYS A 170 -16.74 12.56 26.55
CA LYS A 170 -17.71 11.93 27.46
C LYS A 170 -19.02 11.76 26.72
N THR A 171 -19.76 10.69 27.01
CA THR A 171 -21.10 10.48 26.45
C THR A 171 -22.08 10.06 27.51
N GLU A 172 -23.33 10.48 27.36
CA GLU A 172 -24.41 10.15 28.29
C GLU A 172 -25.65 9.72 27.50
N GLY A 173 -26.03 8.46 27.66
CA GLY A 173 -27.26 7.93 27.08
C GLY A 173 -27.31 7.98 25.54
N LEU A 174 -26.17 7.95 24.84
CA LEU A 174 -26.19 7.90 23.38
C LEU A 174 -26.84 6.60 22.89
N THR A 175 -27.99 6.72 22.23
CA THR A 175 -28.86 5.58 21.89
C THR A 175 -28.46 4.77 20.65
N SER A 176 -27.45 5.20 19.89
CA SER A 176 -27.09 4.58 18.61
C SER A 176 -25.92 3.60 18.72
N GLY A 177 -25.76 2.70 17.74
CA GLY A 177 -24.60 1.80 17.63
C GLY A 177 -23.26 2.52 17.34
N ARG A 178 -23.30 3.84 17.09
CA ARG A 178 -22.14 4.72 16.87
C ARG A 178 -22.03 5.76 17.97
N GLY A 179 -20.80 6.19 18.23
CA GLY A 179 -20.44 7.10 19.30
C GLY A 179 -19.93 8.46 18.83
N ALA A 180 -19.51 9.25 19.81
CA ALA A 180 -18.86 10.54 19.60
C ALA A 180 -17.33 10.39 19.60
N GLY A 181 -16.66 11.18 18.78
CA GLY A 181 -15.20 11.21 18.65
C GLY A 181 -14.74 12.49 17.96
N PHE A 182 -13.55 12.45 17.38
CA PHE A 182 -13.02 13.55 16.58
C PHE A 182 -12.75 13.13 15.15
N GLN A 183 -12.83 14.11 14.26
CA GLN A 183 -12.26 14.03 12.92
C GLN A 183 -11.19 15.11 12.79
N VAL A 184 -10.06 14.76 12.17
CA VAL A 184 -9.04 15.73 11.73
C VAL A 184 -8.90 15.59 10.23
N GLY A 185 -8.91 16.70 9.51
CA GLY A 185 -8.73 16.67 8.06
C GLY A 185 -8.28 18.00 7.50
N ASP A 186 -8.15 18.05 6.18
CA ASP A 186 -7.84 19.28 5.47
C ASP A 186 -9.01 20.27 5.59
N ALA A 187 -8.73 21.53 5.96
CA ALA A 187 -9.76 22.54 6.20
C ALA A 187 -10.56 22.96 4.94
N ARG A 188 -10.12 22.57 3.74
CA ARG A 188 -10.93 22.67 2.51
C ARG A 188 -12.15 21.74 2.54
N GLY A 189 -12.17 20.77 3.45
CA GLY A 189 -13.28 19.88 3.75
C GLY A 189 -13.30 18.59 2.92
N TRP A 190 -14.01 17.58 3.43
CA TRP A 190 -14.14 16.25 2.81
C TRP A 190 -14.69 16.28 1.38
N GLY A 191 -15.56 17.24 1.06
CA GLY A 191 -16.10 17.43 -0.28
C GLY A 191 -15.01 17.63 -1.33
N ALA A 192 -14.00 18.45 -1.00
CA ALA A 192 -12.93 18.85 -1.90
C ALA A 192 -11.75 17.87 -1.92
N THR A 193 -11.31 17.38 -0.76
CA THR A 193 -10.02 16.68 -0.66
C THR A 193 -10.12 15.19 -0.37
N LYS A 194 -11.26 14.73 0.17
CA LYS A 194 -11.41 13.37 0.71
C LYS A 194 -10.30 12.97 1.70
N SER A 195 -9.73 13.95 2.41
CA SER A 195 -8.57 13.76 3.28
C SER A 195 -8.92 14.08 4.73
N CYS A 196 -9.23 13.03 5.49
CA CYS A 196 -9.43 13.10 6.93
C CYS A 196 -9.18 11.75 7.61
N SER A 197 -8.92 11.80 8.91
CA SER A 197 -8.87 10.66 9.82
C SER A 197 -9.93 10.80 10.91
N LEU A 198 -10.40 9.68 11.44
CA LEU A 198 -11.36 9.62 12.54
C LEU A 198 -10.69 8.97 13.75
N SER A 199 -10.97 9.48 14.94
CA SER A 199 -10.64 8.76 16.18
C SER A 199 -11.57 7.55 16.37
N ALA A 200 -11.24 6.70 17.33
CA ALA A 200 -12.22 5.79 17.90
C ALA A 200 -13.41 6.58 18.48
N ASP A 201 -14.59 5.94 18.51
CA ASP A 201 -15.82 6.55 19.00
C ASP A 201 -16.18 6.07 20.42
N VAL A 202 -16.64 6.99 21.25
CA VAL A 202 -17.13 6.77 22.61
C VAL A 202 -18.65 6.61 22.56
N ARG A 203 -19.16 5.47 23.03
CA ARG A 203 -20.56 5.03 22.83
C ARG A 203 -21.34 4.94 24.13
N GLY A 204 -22.67 4.99 24.04
CA GLY A 204 -23.57 4.81 25.19
C GLY A 204 -23.34 5.85 26.29
N THR A 205 -23.25 5.38 27.53
CA THR A 205 -22.83 6.20 28.67
C THR A 205 -21.41 5.81 29.06
N GLN A 206 -20.47 6.73 28.87
CA GLN A 206 -19.07 6.57 29.27
C GLN A 206 -18.58 7.88 29.87
N ASP A 207 -17.83 7.77 30.96
CA ASP A 207 -17.15 8.92 31.53
C ASP A 207 -16.01 9.40 30.61
N TRP A 208 -15.36 10.51 30.96
CA TRP A 208 -14.28 11.11 30.20
C TRP A 208 -13.26 10.08 29.73
N THR A 209 -13.27 9.85 28.42
CA THR A 209 -12.40 8.92 27.72
C THR A 209 -11.47 9.71 26.83
N LYS A 210 -10.16 9.53 27.02
CA LYS A 210 -9.16 10.16 26.16
C LYS A 210 -9.12 9.41 24.84
N VAL A 211 -9.22 10.13 23.74
CA VAL A 211 -9.10 9.60 22.38
C VAL A 211 -8.03 10.37 21.62
N ASP A 212 -7.44 9.71 20.63
CA ASP A 212 -6.47 10.32 19.72
C ASP A 212 -6.75 9.95 18.27
N VAL A 213 -6.19 10.75 17.36
CA VAL A 213 -6.25 10.52 15.92
C VAL A 213 -5.02 11.13 15.25
N ASP A 214 -4.38 10.34 14.39
CA ASP A 214 -3.28 10.77 13.54
C ASP A 214 -3.79 11.16 12.15
N TYR A 215 -3.33 12.31 11.68
CA TYR A 215 -3.61 12.83 10.36
C TYR A 215 -2.33 13.36 9.72
N THR A 216 -2.10 13.03 8.44
CA THR A 216 -0.99 13.58 7.65
C THR A 216 -1.56 14.53 6.61
N THR A 217 -1.03 15.76 6.57
CA THR A 217 -1.49 16.80 5.65
C THR A 217 -1.08 16.51 4.20
N LEU A 218 -1.85 17.03 3.24
CA LEU A 218 -1.56 16.94 1.82
C LEU A 218 -0.43 17.90 1.41
N PRO A 219 0.19 17.71 0.22
CA PRO A 219 1.26 18.58 -0.26
C PRO A 219 0.89 20.07 -0.43
N ASP A 220 -0.40 20.39 -0.48
CA ASP A 220 -0.93 21.74 -0.66
C ASP A 220 -1.82 22.20 0.51
N THR A 221 -1.86 21.44 1.62
CA THR A 221 -2.60 21.82 2.83
C THR A 221 -1.97 23.05 3.49
N LYS A 222 -2.81 24.03 3.87
CA LYS A 222 -2.42 25.23 4.64
C LYS A 222 -3.02 25.28 6.04
N GLU A 223 -4.12 24.58 6.24
CA GLU A 223 -4.89 24.58 7.49
C GLU A 223 -5.52 23.20 7.67
N ILE A 224 -5.55 22.72 8.92
CA ILE A 224 -6.35 21.55 9.30
C ILE A 224 -7.62 21.99 10.04
N GLU A 225 -8.65 21.17 9.89
CA GLU A 225 -9.91 21.27 10.60
C GLU A 225 -10.01 20.11 11.61
N VAL A 226 -10.44 20.45 12.82
CA VAL A 226 -10.79 19.51 13.89
C VAL A 226 -12.29 19.60 14.14
N ILE A 227 -13.01 18.49 13.98
CA ILE A 227 -14.47 18.42 14.12
C ILE A 227 -14.82 17.52 15.30
N ALA A 228 -15.74 18.00 16.15
CA ALA A 228 -16.48 17.11 17.05
C ALA A 228 -17.42 16.26 16.19
N ARG A 229 -17.24 14.93 16.22
CA ARG A 229 -17.75 14.03 15.19
C ARG A 229 -18.61 12.92 15.76
N ARG A 230 -19.70 12.59 15.06
CA ARG A 230 -20.41 11.31 15.21
C ARG A 230 -20.89 10.80 13.85
N VAL A 231 -20.44 9.62 13.45
CA VAL A 231 -20.80 8.99 12.15
C VAL A 231 -22.17 8.33 12.26
N SER A 232 -22.96 8.36 11.18
CA SER A 232 -24.27 7.67 11.06
C SER A 232 -24.20 6.18 11.42
N GLY A 233 -25.23 5.69 12.11
CA GLY A 233 -25.24 4.39 12.79
C GLY A 233 -26.60 3.69 12.87
N ALA A 234 -27.59 4.19 12.15
CA ALA A 234 -29.01 3.79 12.20
C ALA A 234 -29.74 4.10 13.53
N GLY A 235 -31.06 4.26 13.42
CA GLY A 235 -31.96 4.54 14.56
C GLY A 235 -31.95 5.99 15.03
N ALA A 236 -32.94 6.33 15.87
CA ALA A 236 -33.03 7.64 16.51
C ALA A 236 -31.80 7.94 17.36
N LEU A 237 -31.33 9.19 17.33
CA LEU A 237 -30.19 9.65 18.09
C LEU A 237 -30.63 10.57 19.23
N LYS A 238 -30.63 10.03 20.45
CA LYS A 238 -30.82 10.76 21.70
C LYS A 238 -29.56 10.67 22.56
N GLY A 239 -29.41 11.59 23.51
CA GLY A 239 -28.33 11.60 24.49
C GLY A 239 -27.39 12.80 24.32
N ARG A 240 -26.27 12.79 25.03
CA ARG A 240 -25.31 13.91 25.05
C ARG A 240 -23.89 13.46 24.75
N ALA A 241 -23.13 14.32 24.09
CA ALA A 241 -21.69 14.18 23.95
C ALA A 241 -20.99 15.47 24.40
N PHE A 242 -19.85 15.29 25.05
CA PHE A 242 -19.04 16.38 25.61
C PHE A 242 -17.62 16.25 25.08
N PHE A 243 -17.01 17.38 24.73
CA PHE A 243 -15.68 17.42 24.12
C PHE A 243 -14.83 18.52 24.77
N ARG A 244 -13.61 18.19 25.22
CA ARG A 244 -12.70 19.17 25.85
C ARG A 244 -11.22 18.82 25.72
N ASP A 245 -10.36 19.76 26.14
CA ASP A 245 -8.90 19.65 26.22
C ASP A 245 -8.28 19.08 24.94
N LEU A 246 -8.60 19.74 23.81
CA LEU A 246 -8.04 19.42 22.51
C LEU A 246 -6.58 19.88 22.45
N ARG A 247 -5.67 18.96 22.15
CA ARG A 247 -4.26 19.23 21.96
C ARG A 247 -3.77 18.63 20.65
N VAL A 248 -2.94 19.37 19.94
CA VAL A 248 -2.32 18.93 18.69
C VAL A 248 -0.81 18.86 18.89
N GLN A 249 -0.23 17.72 18.56
CA GLN A 249 1.21 17.51 18.54
C GLN A 249 1.64 17.18 17.11
N LYS A 250 2.71 17.80 16.63
CA LYS A 250 3.26 17.47 15.31
C LYS A 250 3.98 16.12 15.37
N PHE A 251 4.05 15.43 14.25
CA PHE A 251 4.91 14.25 14.09
C PHE A 251 5.48 14.19 12.68
N THR A 252 6.65 13.56 12.56
CA THR A 252 7.20 13.15 11.27
C THR A 252 6.51 11.87 10.83
N PRO A 253 5.73 11.86 9.73
CA PRO A 253 5.06 10.64 9.28
C PRO A 253 6.07 9.60 8.82
N LYS A 254 5.75 8.32 9.03
CA LYS A 254 6.54 7.22 8.46
C LYS A 254 6.53 7.34 6.93
N CYS A 255 7.71 7.26 6.32
CA CYS A 255 7.91 7.23 4.88
C CYS A 255 8.86 6.09 4.54
N PHE A 256 8.54 5.30 3.53
CA PHE A 256 9.52 4.35 3.01
C PHE A 256 10.61 5.11 2.22
N PRO A 257 11.83 4.57 2.09
CA PRO A 257 12.82 5.09 1.15
C PRO A 257 12.31 5.01 -0.30
N ALA A 258 12.85 5.84 -1.18
CA ALA A 258 12.57 5.78 -2.62
C ALA A 258 12.78 4.35 -3.15
N VAL A 259 11.89 3.92 -4.04
CA VAL A 259 11.80 2.52 -4.46
C VAL A 259 12.81 2.25 -5.58
N PRO A 260 13.71 1.26 -5.44
CA PRO A 260 14.59 0.84 -6.54
C PRO A 260 13.80 0.39 -7.76
N TYR A 261 14.21 0.81 -8.96
CA TYR A 261 13.57 0.35 -10.20
C TYR A 261 13.76 -1.14 -10.45
N LEU A 262 14.92 -1.68 -10.09
CA LEU A 262 15.17 -3.11 -10.13
C LEU A 262 14.95 -3.72 -8.75
N ALA A 263 14.36 -4.90 -8.71
CA ALA A 263 14.35 -5.76 -7.54
C ALA A 263 14.81 -7.15 -7.93
N VAL A 264 15.53 -7.83 -7.04
CA VAL A 264 16.12 -9.14 -7.31
C VAL A 264 15.82 -10.13 -6.18
N ASN A 265 15.47 -11.35 -6.58
CA ASN A 265 15.54 -12.53 -5.74
C ASN A 265 16.53 -13.50 -6.35
N ALA A 266 17.31 -14.22 -5.54
CA ALA A 266 18.24 -15.19 -6.07
C ALA A 266 18.25 -16.49 -5.27
N SER A 267 18.55 -17.57 -5.96
CA SER A 267 18.71 -18.90 -5.37
C SER A 267 19.78 -19.68 -6.10
N ARG A 268 20.16 -20.82 -5.53
CA ARG A 268 21.03 -21.80 -6.17
C ARG A 268 20.41 -23.20 -6.13
N SER A 269 20.83 -24.05 -7.04
CA SER A 269 20.48 -25.48 -6.98
C SER A 269 21.16 -26.15 -5.79
N THR A 270 20.56 -27.24 -5.30
CA THR A 270 21.12 -28.05 -4.19
C THR A 270 22.54 -28.54 -4.48
N ASP A 271 22.88 -28.81 -5.75
CA ASP A 271 24.23 -29.25 -6.16
C ASP A 271 25.22 -28.09 -6.37
N GLY A 272 24.77 -26.84 -6.20
CA GLY A 272 25.57 -25.63 -6.37
C GLY A 272 25.98 -25.32 -7.80
N LYS A 273 25.52 -26.08 -8.81
CA LYS A 273 25.91 -25.88 -10.22
C LYS A 273 25.16 -24.76 -10.91
N LYS A 274 23.98 -24.40 -10.42
CA LYS A 274 23.13 -23.38 -11.03
C LYS A 274 22.87 -22.24 -10.05
N VAL A 275 22.96 -21.02 -10.56
CA VAL A 275 22.51 -19.80 -9.87
C VAL A 275 21.37 -19.19 -10.67
N TYR A 276 20.33 -18.81 -9.95
CA TYR A 276 19.08 -18.30 -10.48
C TYR A 276 18.86 -16.88 -9.98
N LEU A 277 18.51 -15.96 -10.88
CA LEU A 277 18.10 -14.61 -10.53
C LEU A 277 16.69 -14.37 -11.08
N MET A 278 15.80 -13.86 -10.23
CA MET A 278 14.50 -13.29 -10.59
C MET A 278 14.59 -11.79 -10.47
N VAL A 279 14.60 -11.10 -11.60
CA VAL A 279 14.75 -9.64 -11.67
C VAL A 279 13.46 -9.01 -12.17
N VAL A 280 12.90 -8.08 -11.39
CA VAL A 280 11.74 -7.27 -11.79
C VAL A 280 12.23 -5.88 -12.17
N ASN A 281 11.95 -5.44 -13.40
CA ASN A 281 12.09 -4.04 -13.78
C ASN A 281 10.76 -3.31 -13.62
N LYS A 282 10.69 -2.42 -12.62
CA LYS A 282 9.52 -1.60 -12.28
C LYS A 282 9.42 -0.33 -13.11
N ARG A 283 10.44 -0.02 -13.91
CA ARG A 283 10.42 1.15 -14.79
C ARG A 283 9.41 0.92 -15.91
N LEU A 284 8.50 1.87 -16.07
CA LEU A 284 7.35 1.69 -16.96
C LEU A 284 7.68 1.94 -18.43
N ASP A 285 8.70 2.75 -18.71
CA ASP A 285 8.90 3.39 -20.02
C ASP A 285 10.27 3.10 -20.66
N ALA A 286 11.22 2.53 -19.91
CA ALA A 286 12.54 2.22 -20.46
C ALA A 286 13.12 0.92 -19.90
N ALA A 287 13.93 0.28 -20.73
CA ALA A 287 14.79 -0.81 -20.31
C ALA A 287 15.88 -0.31 -19.36
N ILE A 288 16.39 -1.21 -18.52
CA ILE A 288 17.56 -0.98 -17.67
C ILE A 288 18.60 -2.05 -18.00
N THR A 289 19.79 -1.63 -18.42
CA THR A 289 20.95 -2.52 -18.52
C THR A 289 21.69 -2.51 -17.19
N ALA A 290 21.84 -3.68 -16.57
CA ALA A 290 22.63 -3.84 -15.35
C ALA A 290 23.70 -4.92 -15.52
N THR A 291 24.80 -4.77 -14.79
CA THR A 291 25.89 -5.74 -14.77
C THR A 291 25.59 -6.82 -13.74
N VAL A 292 25.54 -8.08 -14.18
CA VAL A 292 25.35 -9.23 -13.29
C VAL A 292 26.71 -9.74 -12.82
N ARG A 293 26.91 -9.76 -11.50
CA ARG A 293 28.08 -10.32 -10.84
C ARG A 293 27.67 -11.41 -9.88
N LEU A 294 28.34 -12.55 -9.94
CA LEU A 294 28.15 -13.70 -9.06
C LEU A 294 29.38 -13.86 -8.19
N ASP A 295 29.23 -13.63 -6.89
CA ASP A 295 30.31 -13.77 -5.92
C ASP A 295 30.21 -15.12 -5.21
N GLY A 296 31.32 -15.87 -5.15
CA GLY A 296 31.37 -17.19 -4.49
C GLY A 296 31.38 -17.14 -2.96
N GLY A 297 31.28 -15.94 -2.36
CA GLY A 297 31.46 -15.73 -0.93
C GLY A 297 32.88 -16.02 -0.43
N MET A 298 33.18 -15.65 0.81
CA MET A 298 34.51 -15.82 1.42
C MET A 298 34.83 -17.27 1.85
N ALA A 299 33.86 -18.18 1.82
CA ALA A 299 33.99 -19.46 2.52
C ALA A 299 34.15 -20.71 1.64
N GLN A 300 33.60 -20.83 0.41
CA GLN A 300 33.70 -22.09 -0.35
C GLN A 300 33.59 -21.88 -1.87
N ARG A 301 34.72 -22.10 -2.57
CA ARG A 301 34.96 -22.09 -4.03
C ARG A 301 34.50 -20.83 -4.80
N PRO A 302 35.42 -20.07 -5.42
CA PRO A 302 35.02 -18.95 -6.28
C PRO A 302 34.09 -19.44 -7.39
N PHE A 303 33.01 -18.68 -7.65
CA PHE A 303 32.14 -18.96 -8.78
C PHE A 303 32.98 -18.91 -10.07
N PRO A 304 32.74 -19.80 -11.06
CA PRO A 304 33.49 -19.79 -12.30
C PRO A 304 33.57 -18.40 -12.93
N THR A 305 34.73 -18.05 -13.47
CA THR A 305 34.90 -16.78 -14.20
C THR A 305 34.17 -16.79 -15.54
N GLN A 306 33.84 -17.98 -16.04
CA GLN A 306 33.03 -18.22 -17.23
C GLN A 306 32.00 -19.32 -16.97
N PHE A 307 30.79 -19.11 -17.46
CA PHE A 307 29.66 -20.03 -17.32
C PHE A 307 28.67 -19.77 -18.45
N ARG A 308 27.70 -20.66 -18.64
CA ARG A 308 26.60 -20.45 -19.58
C ARG A 308 25.48 -19.67 -18.92
N ALA A 309 24.82 -18.81 -19.68
CA ALA A 309 23.69 -18.03 -19.18
C ALA A 309 22.50 -18.06 -20.15
N LYS A 310 21.30 -18.17 -19.60
CA LYS A 310 20.03 -18.08 -20.35
C LYS A 310 19.05 -17.18 -19.62
N VAL A 311 18.25 -16.45 -20.39
CA VAL A 311 17.22 -15.56 -19.83
C VAL A 311 15.83 -15.88 -20.39
N TRP A 312 14.83 -15.82 -19.52
CA TRP A 312 13.41 -15.85 -19.87
C TRP A 312 12.79 -14.55 -19.39
N THR A 313 12.19 -13.78 -20.30
CA THR A 313 11.62 -12.48 -19.97
C THR A 313 10.13 -12.43 -20.28
N LEU A 314 9.33 -12.20 -19.25
CA LEU A 314 7.92 -11.87 -19.33
C LEU A 314 7.77 -10.35 -19.50
N THR A 315 7.15 -9.92 -20.60
CA THR A 315 6.82 -8.51 -20.84
C THR A 315 5.64 -8.40 -21.82
N GLY A 316 5.21 -7.17 -22.11
CA GLY A 316 4.07 -6.85 -22.97
C GLY A 316 4.14 -5.41 -23.45
N PRO A 317 3.10 -4.90 -24.11
CA PRO A 317 3.09 -3.52 -24.62
C PRO A 317 2.92 -2.45 -23.53
N SER A 318 2.35 -2.80 -22.38
CA SER A 318 2.11 -1.89 -21.25
C SER A 318 1.83 -2.67 -19.96
N VAL A 319 1.88 -2.00 -18.81
CA VAL A 319 1.54 -2.62 -17.52
C VAL A 319 0.08 -3.06 -17.42
N ASP A 320 -0.86 -2.41 -18.10
CA ASP A 320 -2.26 -2.79 -18.12
C ASP A 320 -2.61 -3.81 -19.22
N ALA A 321 -1.62 -4.28 -19.98
CA ALA A 321 -1.80 -5.30 -21.01
C ALA A 321 -2.29 -6.62 -20.39
N THR A 322 -3.25 -7.27 -21.05
CA THR A 322 -3.88 -8.52 -20.59
C THR A 322 -3.93 -9.54 -21.72
N ASN A 323 -4.03 -10.82 -21.36
CA ASN A 323 -4.25 -11.92 -22.32
C ASN A 323 -5.75 -12.22 -22.55
N GLU A 324 -6.64 -11.27 -22.23
CA GLU A 324 -8.08 -11.54 -22.29
C GLU A 324 -8.62 -11.63 -23.71
N ARG A 325 -8.11 -10.80 -24.62
CA ARG A 325 -8.52 -10.72 -26.03
C ARG A 325 -7.60 -11.52 -26.96
N ASP A 326 -6.29 -11.35 -26.79
CA ASP A 326 -5.26 -12.12 -27.48
C ASP A 326 -4.40 -12.82 -26.43
N PRO A 327 -4.38 -14.17 -26.40
CA PRO A 327 -3.62 -14.93 -25.41
C PRO A 327 -2.10 -14.71 -25.48
N ASN A 328 -1.60 -14.06 -26.55
CA ASN A 328 -0.18 -13.81 -26.79
C ASN A 328 0.25 -12.35 -26.55
N THR A 329 -0.61 -11.50 -25.98
CA THR A 329 -0.28 -10.09 -25.72
C THR A 329 0.87 -9.95 -24.71
N VAL A 330 0.81 -10.73 -23.63
CA VAL A 330 1.84 -10.82 -22.59
C VAL A 330 2.42 -12.23 -22.63
N THR A 331 3.69 -12.33 -23.00
CA THR A 331 4.35 -13.60 -23.30
C THR A 331 5.77 -13.63 -22.77
N VAL A 332 6.33 -14.84 -22.72
CA VAL A 332 7.70 -15.11 -22.30
C VAL A 332 8.57 -15.21 -23.55
N LYS A 333 9.70 -14.50 -23.56
CA LYS A 333 10.74 -14.63 -24.57
C LYS A 333 11.99 -15.25 -23.96
N GLU A 334 12.46 -16.33 -24.54
CA GLU A 334 13.74 -16.96 -24.19
C GLU A 334 14.87 -16.37 -25.03
N ARG A 335 16.04 -16.18 -24.42
CA ARG A 335 17.30 -15.86 -25.10
C ARG A 335 18.45 -16.62 -24.46
N ASP A 336 19.18 -17.37 -25.27
CA ASP A 336 20.44 -17.99 -24.89
C ASP A 336 21.56 -16.93 -25.00
N LEU A 337 22.26 -16.66 -23.90
CA LEU A 337 23.40 -15.73 -23.88
C LEU A 337 24.72 -16.46 -24.17
N GLY A 338 24.71 -17.80 -24.26
CA GLY A 338 25.89 -18.61 -24.46
C GLY A 338 26.84 -18.54 -23.26
N THR A 339 28.14 -18.68 -23.54
CA THR A 339 29.20 -18.55 -22.53
C THR A 339 29.47 -17.07 -22.26
N VAL A 340 29.33 -16.66 -21.01
CA VAL A 340 29.55 -15.28 -20.54
C VAL A 340 30.69 -15.25 -19.52
N GLN A 341 31.33 -14.09 -19.38
CA GLN A 341 32.25 -13.83 -18.28
C GLN A 341 31.47 -13.28 -17.08
N ASN A 342 31.92 -13.57 -15.86
CA ASN A 342 31.35 -12.95 -14.67
C ASN A 342 31.46 -11.41 -14.76
N GLY A 343 30.40 -10.67 -14.40
CA GLY A 343 30.33 -9.23 -14.65
C GLY A 343 29.80 -8.84 -16.04
N PHE A 344 28.93 -9.66 -16.63
CA PHE A 344 28.33 -9.40 -17.95
C PHE A 344 27.09 -8.51 -17.87
N PRO A 345 26.82 -7.69 -18.90
CA PRO A 345 25.62 -6.86 -18.95
C PRO A 345 24.38 -7.70 -19.32
N VAL A 346 23.26 -7.40 -18.67
CA VAL A 346 21.94 -7.91 -19.04
C VAL A 346 20.98 -6.73 -19.14
N GLU A 347 20.28 -6.64 -20.26
CA GLU A 347 19.18 -5.69 -20.45
C GLU A 347 17.86 -6.27 -19.95
N PHE A 348 17.17 -5.52 -19.08
CA PHE A 348 15.84 -5.82 -18.58
C PHE A 348 14.84 -4.86 -19.23
N PRO A 349 13.91 -5.33 -20.08
CA PRO A 349 12.90 -4.49 -20.73
C PRO A 349 12.04 -3.69 -19.73
N PRO A 350 11.33 -2.64 -20.15
CA PRO A 350 10.39 -1.96 -19.27
C PRO A 350 9.32 -2.93 -18.75
N HIS A 351 8.84 -2.68 -17.54
CA HIS A 351 7.74 -3.40 -16.88
C HIS A 351 7.83 -4.93 -17.07
N SER A 352 9.00 -5.51 -16.77
CA SER A 352 9.30 -6.91 -17.04
C SER A 352 9.63 -7.72 -15.79
N LEU A 353 9.44 -9.03 -15.90
CA LEU A 353 10.03 -10.03 -15.02
C LEU A 353 11.00 -10.86 -15.85
N THR A 354 12.25 -10.99 -15.41
CA THR A 354 13.28 -11.80 -16.07
C THR A 354 13.83 -12.85 -15.11
N ALA A 355 13.74 -14.11 -15.52
CA ALA A 355 14.51 -15.20 -14.94
C ALA A 355 15.85 -15.31 -15.66
N LEU A 356 16.95 -15.32 -14.93
CA LEU A 356 18.30 -15.58 -15.44
C LEU A 356 18.83 -16.84 -14.77
N VAL A 357 19.27 -17.80 -15.58
CA VAL A 357 19.90 -19.05 -15.12
C VAL A 357 21.36 -19.03 -15.57
N CYS A 358 22.27 -19.20 -14.62
CA CYS A 358 23.71 -19.32 -14.84
C CYS A 358 24.15 -20.74 -14.45
N GLU A 359 24.83 -21.47 -15.36
CA GLU A 359 25.22 -22.88 -15.18
C GLU A 359 26.59 -23.25 -15.75
#